data_AF-A0A7G8VEQ0-F1
#
_entry.id   AF-A0A7G8VEQ0-F1
#
_cell.length_a   1.000
_cell.length_b   1.000
_cell.length_c   1.000
_cell.angle_alpha   90.00
_cell.angle_beta   90.00
_cell.angle_gamma   90.00
#
_symmetry.space_group_name_H-M   'P 1'
#
loop_
_entity.id
_entity.type
_entity.pdbx_description
1 polymer ?
#
loop_
_entity_poly.entity_id
_entity_poly.type
_entity_poly.pdbx_seq_one_letter_code
_entity_poly.pdbx_strand_id
1 'polypeptide(L)'
;MTLAMWIGLSREPSRESVERALARHLPGVSVWWGDLADPEFRGDITLAIEPNPSEFPFVINGWAIGGRDRYQYELGLRLARELCVDLDCSTICDGSHHGPTKSPYWSIVWQQGIPYLADDCRTLFADCQDDMLLEERQQLGPVRLLHVIEVELGPLI
;
A
#
# COMPACT_ATOMS: atom_id res chain seq x y z
N MET A 1 1.86 -14.67 -10.72
CA MET A 1 1.33 -14.39 -9.36
C MET A 1 1.00 -12.92 -9.40
N THR A 2 -0.28 -12.58 -9.34
CA THR A 2 -0.73 -11.18 -9.42
C THR A 2 -0.23 -10.44 -8.20
N LEU A 3 0.47 -9.32 -8.38
CA LEU A 3 0.95 -8.51 -7.25
C LEU A 3 -0.26 -7.86 -6.55
N ALA A 4 -0.52 -8.25 -5.31
CA ALA A 4 -1.54 -7.58 -4.50
C ALA A 4 -1.15 -6.12 -4.24
N MET A 5 -2.14 -5.23 -4.26
CA MET A 5 -1.98 -3.89 -3.71
C MET A 5 -1.87 -4.00 -2.19
N TRP A 6 -0.79 -3.43 -1.66
CA TRP A 6 -0.50 -3.44 -0.24
C TRP A 6 -0.04 -2.04 0.17
N ILE A 7 -0.87 -1.34 0.95
CA ILE A 7 -0.67 0.07 1.30
C ILE A 7 -0.75 0.24 2.81
N GLY A 8 0.33 0.63 3.45
CA GLY A 8 0.36 0.97 4.87
C GLY A 8 -0.08 2.42 5.13
N LEU A 9 -0.76 2.66 6.24
CA LEU A 9 -1.21 3.98 6.68
C LEU A 9 -0.87 4.23 8.15
N SER A 10 -0.41 5.44 8.45
CA SER A 10 -0.14 5.88 9.83
C SER A 10 -1.40 6.28 10.60
N ARG A 11 -2.58 6.20 9.96
CA ARG A 11 -3.90 6.56 10.50
C ARG A 11 -4.95 5.62 9.94
N GLU A 12 -5.92 5.24 10.77
CA GLU A 12 -7.00 4.34 10.37
C GLU A 12 -7.84 4.96 9.23
N PRO A 13 -7.93 4.31 8.07
CA PRO A 13 -8.83 4.75 7.01
C PRO A 13 -10.26 4.24 7.28
N SER A 14 -11.26 5.05 6.92
CA SER A 14 -12.64 4.54 6.77
C SER A 14 -12.82 3.96 5.37
N ARG A 15 -13.73 3.00 5.21
CA ARG A 15 -14.09 2.45 3.88
C ARG A 15 -14.48 3.57 2.90
N GLU A 16 -15.29 4.52 3.37
CA GLU A 16 -15.69 5.70 2.58
C GLU A 16 -14.49 6.54 2.11
N SER A 17 -13.46 6.72 2.95
CA SER A 17 -12.26 7.45 2.55
C SER A 17 -11.48 6.74 1.44
N VAL A 18 -11.41 5.41 1.50
CA VAL A 18 -10.75 4.58 0.48
C VAL A 18 -11.53 4.58 -0.82
N GLU A 19 -12.85 4.40 -0.76
CA GLU A 19 -13.73 4.45 -1.92
C GLU A 19 -13.72 5.81 -2.60
N ARG A 20 -13.71 6.90 -1.81
CA ARG A 20 -13.59 8.27 -2.35
C ARG A 20 -12.24 8.48 -3.05
N ALA A 21 -11.15 8.02 -2.45
CA ALA A 21 -9.83 8.10 -3.06
C ALA A 21 -9.75 7.30 -4.37
N LEU A 22 -10.34 6.09 -4.40
CA LEU A 22 -10.47 5.28 -5.62
C LEU A 22 -11.30 5.97 -6.70
N ALA A 23 -12.46 6.54 -6.34
CA ALA A 23 -13.38 7.16 -7.28
C ALA A 23 -12.78 8.36 -8.03
N ARG A 24 -11.71 9.00 -7.52
CA ARG A 24 -10.97 10.06 -8.25
C ARG A 24 -10.23 9.53 -9.47
N HIS A 25 -9.80 8.28 -9.42
CA HIS A 25 -9.02 7.64 -10.49
C HIS A 25 -9.83 6.64 -11.29
N LEU A 26 -10.86 6.04 -10.67
CA LEU A 26 -11.73 5.04 -11.25
C LEU A 26 -13.21 5.34 -10.91
N PRO A 27 -13.82 6.35 -11.56
CA PRO A 27 -15.21 6.69 -11.29
C PRO A 27 -16.16 5.52 -11.60
N GLY A 28 -17.02 5.17 -10.64
CA GLY A 28 -18.01 4.11 -10.80
C GLY A 28 -17.47 2.69 -10.60
N VAL A 29 -16.22 2.55 -10.16
CA VAL A 29 -15.66 1.24 -9.78
C VAL A 29 -16.42 0.64 -8.60
N SER A 30 -16.75 -0.65 -8.69
CA SER A 30 -17.36 -1.37 -7.60
C SER A 30 -16.30 -1.98 -6.68
N VAL A 31 -16.40 -1.68 -5.38
CA VAL A 31 -15.47 -2.19 -4.35
C VAL A 31 -16.20 -3.24 -3.52
N TRP A 32 -15.55 -4.40 -3.37
CA TRP A 32 -15.97 -5.43 -2.44
C TRP A 32 -15.06 -5.40 -1.21
N TRP A 33 -15.66 -5.44 -0.02
CA TRP A 33 -14.96 -5.46 1.26
C TRP A 33 -15.17 -6.78 1.98
N GLY A 34 -14.10 -7.48 2.31
CA GLY A 34 -14.22 -8.73 3.07
C GLY A 34 -12.92 -9.52 3.10
N ASP A 35 -13.06 -10.82 3.43
CA ASP A 35 -11.95 -11.76 3.43
C ASP A 35 -11.48 -11.99 1.99
N LEU A 36 -10.20 -11.68 1.73
CA LEU A 36 -9.59 -11.86 0.42
C LEU A 36 -9.52 -13.34 0.00
N ALA A 37 -9.65 -14.28 0.93
CA ALA A 37 -9.78 -15.71 0.65
C ALA A 37 -11.20 -16.15 0.23
N ASP A 38 -12.20 -15.27 0.34
CA ASP A 38 -13.59 -15.59 -0.03
C ASP A 38 -13.74 -15.68 -1.56
N PRO A 39 -14.09 -16.85 -2.13
CA PRO A 39 -14.28 -17.01 -3.56
C PRO A 39 -15.56 -16.33 -4.09
N GLU A 40 -16.45 -15.86 -3.22
CA GLU A 40 -17.74 -15.26 -3.58
C GLU A 40 -17.69 -13.75 -3.78
N PHE A 41 -16.52 -13.11 -3.75
CA PHE A 41 -16.41 -11.66 -3.93
C PHE A 41 -17.14 -11.15 -5.20
N ARG A 42 -17.66 -9.93 -5.11
CA ARG A 42 -18.43 -9.26 -6.18
C ARG A 42 -17.96 -7.82 -6.31
N GLY A 43 -17.13 -7.53 -7.29
CA GLY A 43 -16.69 -6.16 -7.57
C GLY A 43 -15.66 -6.11 -8.69
N ASP A 44 -15.15 -4.91 -8.95
CA ASP A 44 -13.99 -4.66 -9.82
C ASP A 44 -12.69 -4.64 -9.00
N ILE A 45 -12.79 -4.29 -7.72
CA ILE A 45 -11.69 -4.29 -6.75
C ILE A 45 -12.15 -5.00 -5.49
N THR A 46 -11.30 -5.88 -4.95
CA THR A 46 -11.49 -6.50 -3.63
C THR A 46 -10.48 -5.92 -2.65
N LEU A 47 -10.93 -5.53 -1.46
CA LEU A 47 -10.11 -4.91 -0.42
C LEU A 47 -10.42 -5.43 0.98
N ALA A 48 -9.40 -5.44 1.83
CA ALA A 48 -9.46 -5.58 3.27
C ALA A 48 -8.64 -4.46 3.94
N ILE A 49 -9.01 -4.11 5.18
CA ILE A 49 -8.17 -3.29 6.07
C ILE A 49 -7.70 -4.21 7.20
N GLU A 50 -6.40 -4.38 7.30
CA GLU A 50 -5.74 -5.30 8.23
C GLU A 50 -4.88 -4.52 9.22
N PRO A 51 -4.79 -4.94 10.49
CA PRO A 51 -3.83 -4.38 11.42
C PRO A 51 -2.41 -4.79 11.04
N ASN A 52 -1.45 -3.92 11.27
CA ASN A 52 -0.04 -4.20 11.02
C ASN A 52 0.82 -3.68 12.19
N PRO A 53 1.68 -4.48 12.82
CA PRO A 53 2.40 -4.09 14.02
C PRO A 53 3.64 -3.20 13.76
N SER A 54 3.47 -2.11 12.99
CA SER A 54 4.54 -1.17 12.61
C SER A 54 4.12 0.29 12.82
N GLU A 55 4.96 1.23 12.38
CA GLU A 55 4.64 2.66 12.29
C GLU A 55 3.52 2.97 11.26
N PHE A 56 3.13 1.98 10.45
CA PHE A 56 1.94 1.99 9.61
C PHE A 56 0.94 0.95 10.15
N PRO A 57 0.18 1.28 11.21
CA PRO A 57 -0.66 0.34 11.94
C PRO A 57 -1.82 -0.27 11.15
N PHE A 58 -2.13 0.27 9.98
CA PHE A 58 -3.23 -0.17 9.13
C PHE A 58 -2.70 -0.45 7.73
N VAL A 59 -3.15 -1.55 7.16
CA VAL A 59 -2.80 -1.95 5.79
C VAL A 59 -4.08 -2.10 5.00
N ILE A 60 -4.13 -1.47 3.84
CA ILE A 60 -5.09 -1.83 2.79
C ILE A 60 -4.46 -2.92 1.95
N ASN A 61 -5.08 -4.11 1.97
CA ASN A 61 -4.67 -5.27 1.20
C ASN A 61 -5.74 -5.59 0.16
N GLY A 62 -5.38 -5.92 -1.07
CA GLY A 62 -6.34 -6.32 -2.08
C GLY A 62 -5.80 -6.30 -3.50
N TRP A 63 -6.69 -6.37 -4.48
CA TRP A 63 -6.31 -6.34 -5.89
C TRP A 63 -7.48 -5.93 -6.79
N ALA A 64 -7.14 -5.48 -7.99
CA ALA A 64 -8.12 -5.26 -9.05
C ALA A 64 -8.38 -6.57 -9.81
N ILE A 65 -9.65 -6.92 -9.97
CA ILE A 65 -10.08 -8.16 -10.61
C ILE A 65 -9.85 -8.04 -12.13
N GLY A 66 -9.08 -8.97 -12.69
CA GLY A 66 -8.65 -8.92 -14.09
C GLY A 66 -7.58 -7.86 -14.40
N GLY A 67 -7.10 -7.12 -13.40
CA GLY A 67 -6.03 -6.14 -13.55
C GLY A 67 -4.68 -6.78 -13.87
N ARG A 68 -3.88 -6.11 -14.71
CA ARG A 68 -2.46 -6.48 -14.92
C ARG A 68 -1.60 -5.95 -13.78
N ASP A 69 -0.41 -6.53 -13.56
CA ASP A 69 0.51 -6.11 -12.48
C ASP A 69 0.79 -4.60 -12.51
N ARG A 70 1.04 -4.05 -13.70
CA ARG A 70 1.27 -2.60 -13.88
C ARG A 70 0.08 -1.76 -13.41
N TYR A 71 -1.14 -2.18 -13.70
CA TYR A 71 -2.34 -1.45 -13.30
C TYR A 71 -2.50 -1.45 -11.78
N GLN A 72 -2.24 -2.57 -11.12
CA GLN A 72 -2.31 -2.68 -9.66
C GLN A 72 -1.24 -1.85 -8.98
N TYR A 73 -0.02 -1.87 -9.52
CA TYR A 73 1.07 -1.02 -9.08
C TYR A 73 0.70 0.48 -9.16
N GLU A 74 0.26 0.95 -10.33
CA GLU A 74 -0.11 2.36 -10.53
C GLU A 74 -1.32 2.76 -9.67
N LEU A 75 -2.30 1.87 -9.50
CA LEU A 75 -3.45 2.10 -8.63
C LEU A 75 -3.02 2.20 -7.16
N GLY A 76 -2.11 1.32 -6.70
CA GLY A 76 -1.56 1.34 -5.35
C GLY A 76 -0.83 2.66 -5.05
N LEU A 77 0.02 3.12 -5.98
CA LEU A 77 0.69 4.42 -5.87
C LEU A 77 -0.29 5.59 -5.76
N ARG A 78 -1.30 5.61 -6.64
CA ARG A 78 -2.34 6.65 -6.64
C ARG A 78 -3.10 6.66 -5.32
N LEU A 79 -3.56 5.49 -4.88
CA LEU A 79 -4.35 5.36 -3.67
C LEU A 79 -3.54 5.77 -2.43
N ALA A 80 -2.27 5.36 -2.34
CA ALA A 80 -1.39 5.75 -1.25
C ALA A 80 -1.22 7.28 -1.16
N ARG A 81 -1.01 7.95 -2.31
CA ARG A 81 -0.91 9.41 -2.37
C ARG A 81 -2.19 10.11 -1.95
N GLU A 82 -3.33 9.69 -2.51
CA GLU A 82 -4.63 10.30 -2.20
C GLU A 82 -4.96 10.17 -0.71
N LEU A 83 -4.73 9.00 -0.12
CA LEU A 83 -5.00 8.75 1.30
C LEU A 83 -4.05 9.54 2.21
N CYS A 84 -2.78 9.68 1.83
CA CYS A 84 -1.83 10.56 2.53
C CYS A 84 -2.36 12.00 2.65
N VAL A 85 -2.87 12.55 1.54
CA VAL A 85 -3.40 13.91 1.49
C VAL A 85 -4.76 14.02 2.19
N ASP A 86 -5.69 13.11 1.90
CA ASP A 86 -7.07 13.16 2.44
C ASP A 86 -7.13 12.97 3.95
N LEU A 87 -6.26 12.11 4.49
CA LEU A 87 -6.27 11.76 5.91
C LEU A 87 -5.24 12.52 6.73
N ASP A 88 -4.45 13.40 6.09
CA ASP A 88 -3.31 14.11 6.67
C ASP A 88 -2.39 13.16 7.45
N CYS A 89 -1.95 12.09 6.77
CA CYS A 89 -1.19 11.00 7.37
C CYS A 89 -0.02 10.57 6.47
N SER A 90 0.88 9.73 6.99
CA SER A 90 1.90 9.08 6.16
C SER A 90 1.35 7.78 5.59
N THR A 91 1.68 7.48 4.34
CA THR A 91 1.36 6.18 3.72
C THR A 91 2.61 5.55 3.11
N ILE A 92 2.60 4.24 2.95
CA ILE A 92 3.67 3.47 2.32
C ILE A 92 3.07 2.47 1.33
N CYS A 93 3.74 2.26 0.19
CA CYS A 93 3.31 1.32 -0.84
C CYS A 93 4.52 0.81 -1.64
N ASP A 94 4.28 -0.15 -2.54
CA ASP A 94 5.31 -0.72 -3.42
C ASP A 94 6.08 0.37 -4.20
N GLY A 95 7.41 0.33 -4.10
CA GLY A 95 8.37 1.21 -4.77
C GLY A 95 9.37 0.46 -5.64
N SER A 96 9.12 -0.82 -5.95
CA SER A 96 10.01 -1.73 -6.69
C SER A 96 10.47 -1.22 -8.06
N HIS A 97 9.72 -0.28 -8.65
CA HIS A 97 10.05 0.36 -9.92
C HIS A 97 10.94 1.62 -9.80
N HIS A 98 11.20 2.10 -8.58
CA HIS A 98 11.94 3.34 -8.33
C HIS A 98 13.31 3.12 -7.65
N GLY A 99 13.57 1.93 -7.13
CA GLY A 99 14.85 1.60 -6.54
C GLY A 99 15.96 1.30 -7.57
N PRO A 100 17.24 1.38 -7.17
CA PRO A 100 18.38 1.07 -8.03
C PRO A 100 18.51 -0.42 -8.42
N THR A 101 17.72 -1.30 -7.80
CA THR A 101 17.77 -2.76 -8.00
C THR A 101 16.36 -3.33 -8.09
N LYS A 102 16.24 -4.54 -8.65
CA LYS A 102 14.99 -5.32 -8.63
C LYS A 102 14.77 -6.00 -7.27
N SER A 103 14.69 -5.21 -6.21
CA SER A 103 14.39 -5.68 -4.85
C SER A 103 12.92 -5.47 -4.53
N PRO A 104 12.24 -6.43 -3.85
CA PRO A 104 10.89 -6.20 -3.35
C PRO A 104 10.84 -5.23 -2.17
N TYR A 105 12.00 -4.92 -1.57
CA TYR A 105 12.10 -4.06 -0.39
C TYR A 105 12.15 -2.55 -0.69
N TRP A 106 11.98 -2.18 -1.96
CA TRP A 106 11.84 -0.77 -2.32
C TRP A 106 10.39 -0.37 -2.12
N SER A 107 10.19 0.68 -1.35
CA SER A 107 8.87 1.23 -1.04
C SER A 107 8.85 2.71 -1.33
N ILE A 108 7.66 3.27 -1.54
CA ILE A 108 7.44 4.70 -1.57
C ILE A 108 6.65 5.08 -0.34
N VAL A 109 7.23 5.97 0.47
CA VAL A 109 6.54 6.61 1.59
C VAL A 109 6.08 8.00 1.17
N TRP A 110 4.78 8.27 1.29
CA TRP A 110 4.22 9.60 1.09
C TRP A 110 4.10 10.30 2.44
N GLN A 111 4.65 11.52 2.52
CA GLN A 111 4.48 12.42 3.67
C GLN A 111 4.02 13.78 3.16
N GLN A 112 2.83 14.23 3.59
CA GLN A 112 2.25 15.50 3.14
C GLN A 112 2.16 15.61 1.60
N GLY A 113 1.90 14.48 0.93
CA GLY A 113 1.85 14.39 -0.53
C GLY A 113 3.22 14.37 -1.23
N ILE A 114 4.34 14.38 -0.50
CA ILE A 114 5.70 14.27 -1.04
C ILE A 114 6.16 12.81 -1.00
N PRO A 115 6.57 12.22 -2.14
CA PRO A 115 7.06 10.84 -2.18
C PRO A 115 8.55 10.75 -1.84
N TYR A 116 8.88 9.84 -0.95
CA TYR A 116 10.24 9.45 -0.60
C TYR A 116 10.47 8.01 -1.01
N LEU A 117 11.61 7.74 -1.66
CA LEU A 117 12.09 6.37 -1.78
C LEU A 117 12.49 5.89 -0.39
N ALA A 118 12.07 4.67 -0.06
CA ALA A 118 12.31 4.02 1.20
C ALA A 118 12.82 2.60 1.01
N ASP A 119 13.55 2.12 2.02
CA ASP A 119 13.99 0.74 2.16
C ASP A 119 13.27 0.14 3.37
N ASP A 120 12.40 -0.84 3.13
CA ASP A 120 11.65 -1.56 4.15
C ASP A 120 12.27 -2.92 4.53
N CYS A 121 13.48 -3.23 4.05
CA CYS A 121 14.20 -4.43 4.47
C CYS A 121 14.62 -4.34 5.94
N ARG A 122 14.36 -5.42 6.68
CA ARG A 122 14.56 -5.58 8.14
C ARG A 122 13.72 -4.62 8.96
N THR A 123 12.47 -4.45 8.56
CA THR A 123 11.55 -3.53 9.22
C THR A 123 10.33 -4.25 9.78
N LEU A 124 9.73 -3.64 10.80
CA LEU A 124 8.46 -4.10 11.36
C LEU A 124 7.35 -4.08 10.31
N PHE A 125 7.44 -3.19 9.32
CA PHE A 125 6.46 -3.09 8.26
C PHE A 125 6.46 -4.33 7.37
N ALA A 126 7.61 -4.67 6.76
CA ALA A 126 7.66 -5.74 5.75
C ALA A 126 7.96 -7.13 6.31
N ASP A 127 8.73 -7.22 7.40
CA ASP A 127 9.29 -8.50 7.87
C ASP A 127 8.66 -9.00 9.18
N CYS A 128 7.75 -8.26 9.81
CA CYS A 128 7.08 -8.76 11.01
C CYS A 128 6.12 -9.90 10.67
N GLN A 129 6.25 -11.03 11.37
CA GLN A 129 5.40 -12.21 11.23
C GLN A 129 4.74 -12.55 12.57
N ASP A 130 3.53 -13.13 12.53
CA ASP A 130 2.77 -13.43 13.74
C ASP A 130 3.44 -14.47 14.65
N ASP A 131 4.19 -15.40 14.08
CA ASP A 131 4.91 -16.47 14.77
C ASP A 131 6.37 -16.10 15.12
N MET A 132 6.78 -14.86 14.86
CA MET A 132 8.12 -14.37 15.14
C MET A 132 8.41 -14.31 16.65
N LEU A 133 9.61 -14.75 17.05
CA LEU A 133 10.05 -14.65 18.43
C LEU A 133 10.25 -13.17 18.84
N LEU A 134 10.01 -12.86 20.11
CA LEU A 134 10.17 -11.48 20.62
C LEU A 134 11.56 -10.90 20.35
N GLU A 135 12.61 -11.72 20.48
CA GLU A 135 14.00 -11.32 20.24
C GLU A 135 14.26 -10.97 18.77
N GLU A 136 13.66 -11.70 17.83
CA GLU A 136 13.75 -11.42 16.39
C GLU A 136 13.00 -10.13 16.06
N ARG A 137 11.80 -9.97 16.62
CA ARG A 137 11.00 -8.75 16.44
C ARG A 137 11.70 -7.50 16.96
N GLN A 138 12.45 -7.60 18.04
CA GLN A 138 13.23 -6.49 18.61
C GLN A 138 14.42 -6.06 17.73
N GLN A 139 14.84 -6.89 16.76
CA GLN A 139 15.89 -6.54 15.81
C GLN A 139 15.37 -5.76 14.60
N LEU A 140 14.05 -5.72 14.41
CA LEU A 140 13.40 -4.98 13.33
C LEU A 140 13.26 -3.50 13.70
N GLY A 141 13.52 -2.63 12.74
CA GLY A 141 13.37 -1.18 12.87
C GLY A 141 12.14 -0.64 12.14
N PRO A 142 11.94 0.70 12.16
CA PRO A 142 11.02 1.35 11.24
C PRO A 142 11.60 1.39 9.82
N VAL A 143 10.74 1.68 8.84
CA VAL A 143 11.09 1.97 7.46
C VAL A 143 12.09 3.12 7.36
N ARG A 144 13.09 2.93 6.49
CA ARG A 144 14.18 3.89 6.30
C ARG A 144 13.90 4.76 5.09
N LEU A 145 13.58 6.03 5.33
CA LEU A 145 13.48 7.05 4.29
C LEU A 145 14.87 7.39 3.73
N LEU A 146 15.00 7.46 2.41
CA LEU A 146 16.27 7.74 1.74
C LEU A 146 16.32 9.17 1.19
N HIS A 147 15.51 9.46 0.17
CA HIS A 147 15.44 10.78 -0.46
C HIS A 147 14.12 10.95 -1.20
N VAL A 148 13.76 12.22 -1.45
CA VAL A 148 12.61 12.58 -2.29
C VAL A 148 12.83 12.08 -3.71
N ILE A 149 11.79 11.55 -4.33
CA ILE A 149 11.80 11.12 -5.74
C ILE A 149 10.72 11.83 -6.54
N GLU A 150 10.77 11.70 -7.86
CA GLU A 150 9.65 12.02 -8.73
C GLU A 150 8.87 10.74 -9.05
N VAL A 151 7.54 10.80 -8.93
CA VAL A 151 6.64 9.71 -9.29
C VAL A 151 5.76 10.19 -10.44
N GLU A 152 6.04 9.69 -11.64
CA GLU A 152 5.22 9.95 -12.82
C GLU A 152 4.03 8.98 -12.84
N LEU A 153 2.81 9.53 -12.72
CA LEU A 153 1.59 8.75 -12.75
C LEU A 153 0.92 8.88 -14.13
N GLY A 154 1.16 7.91 -15.02
CA GLY A 154 0.47 7.79 -16.32
C GLY A 154 -1.01 7.39 -16.18
N PRO A 155 -1.85 7.57 -17.22
CA PRO A 155 -3.28 7.24 -17.13
C PRO A 155 -3.50 5.77 -16.77
N LEU A 156 -4.49 5.48 -15.92
CA LEU A 156 -4.98 4.11 -15.72
C LEU A 156 -5.69 3.70 -17.01
N ILE A 157 -5.11 2.77 -17.78
CA ILE A 157 -5.64 2.28 -19.07
C ILE A 157 -6.29 0.91 -18.87
#